data_AF-A0A815N845-F1
#
_entry.id   AF-A0A815N845-F1
#
_cell.length_a   1.000
_cell.length_b   1.000
_cell.length_c   1.000
_cell.angle_alpha   90.00
_cell.angle_beta   90.00
_cell.angle_gamma   90.00
#
_symmetry.space_group_name_H-M   'P 1'
#
loop_
_entity.id
_entity.type
_entity.pdbx_description
1 polymer ?
#
loop_
_entity_poly.entity_id
_entity_poly.type
_entity_poly.pdbx_seq_one_letter_code
_entity_poly.pdbx_strand_id
1 'polypeptide(L)'
;MFYQPCDREVIILIHFHRKNAIVFEKREEINVQFYTKINRSLGFHGTPHRSMVLIMPTTTCVVQLTEWPPFVVVLDEVELVHFERVHFQLKNFDMVFIMKDYSKKTLII
;
A
#
# COMPACT_ATOMS: atom_id res chain seq x y z
N MET A 1 19.33 -1.88 -0.11
CA MET A 1 17.95 -1.34 -0.13
C MET A 1 17.72 -0.70 1.22
N PHE A 2 17.31 0.56 1.23
CA PHE A 2 16.98 1.30 2.44
C PHE A 2 15.50 1.68 2.36
N TYR A 3 14.75 1.42 3.43
CA TYR A 3 13.33 1.74 3.54
C TYR A 3 13.17 2.79 4.64
N GLN A 4 12.59 3.93 4.30
CA GLN A 4 12.26 4.98 5.27
C GLN A 4 10.74 4.96 5.53
N PRO A 5 10.31 4.54 6.73
CA PRO A 5 8.90 4.58 7.11
C PRO A 5 8.41 6.02 7.34
N CYS A 6 7.09 6.18 7.20
CA CYS A 6 6.32 7.43 7.35
C CYS A 6 6.13 7.83 8.84
N ASP A 7 7.18 7.75 9.66
CA ASP A 7 7.06 7.96 11.11
C ASP A 7 6.99 9.45 11.50
N ARG A 8 7.71 10.31 10.78
CA ARG A 8 7.73 11.77 10.97
C ARG A 8 7.48 12.57 9.69
N GLU A 9 7.41 11.89 8.55
CA GLU A 9 7.27 12.51 7.23
C GLU A 9 6.02 11.97 6.54
N VAL A 10 5.43 12.72 5.62
CA VAL A 10 4.18 12.38 4.89
C VAL A 10 4.50 11.50 3.66
N ILE A 11 5.66 10.84 3.64
CA ILE A 11 6.21 10.15 2.48
C ILE A 11 6.78 8.80 2.93
N ILE A 12 6.52 7.74 2.16
CA ILE A 12 7.32 6.52 2.20
C ILE A 12 8.35 6.59 1.09
N LEU A 13 9.62 6.32 1.42
CA LEU A 13 10.75 6.29 0.48
C LEU A 13 11.38 4.90 0.46
N ILE A 14 11.53 4.34 -0.74
CA ILE A 14 12.33 3.16 -1.00
C ILE A 14 13.55 3.59 -1.81
N HIS A 15 14.73 3.41 -1.22
CA HIS A 15 16.01 3.77 -1.81
C HIS A 15 16.80 2.51 -2.21
N PHE A 16 17.18 2.45 -3.48
CA PHE A 16 18.05 1.42 -4.05
C PHE A 16 19.40 2.01 -4.38
N HIS A 17 20.44 1.53 -3.70
CA HIS A 17 21.82 1.78 -4.10
C HIS A 17 22.32 0.58 -4.91
N ARG A 18 22.77 0.84 -6.14
CA ARG A 18 23.24 -0.21 -7.06
C ARG A 18 24.76 -0.32 -7.04
N LYS A 19 25.29 -1.53 -7.30
CA LYS A 19 26.73 -1.72 -7.53
C LYS A 19 27.19 -1.18 -8.89
N ASN A 20 26.31 -1.29 -9.89
CA ASN A 20 26.56 -0.82 -11.26
C ASN A 20 25.54 0.27 -11.60
N ALA A 21 26.04 1.40 -12.13
CA ALA A 21 25.21 2.52 -12.55
C ALA A 21 24.24 2.11 -13.67
N ILE A 22 23.08 2.77 -13.71
CA ILE A 22 22.17 2.74 -14.85
C ILE A 22 22.27 4.04 -15.61
N VAL A 23 22.21 3.96 -16.93
CA VAL A 23 22.08 5.16 -17.75
C VAL A 23 20.61 5.55 -17.79
N PHE A 24 20.29 6.72 -17.24
CA PHE A 24 18.98 7.35 -17.34
C PHE A 24 19.17 8.75 -17.92
N GLU A 25 18.50 9.06 -19.02
CA GLU A 25 18.60 10.36 -19.70
C GLU A 25 20.04 10.86 -19.94
N LYS A 26 20.92 9.96 -20.43
CA LYS A 26 22.35 10.23 -20.69
C LYS A 26 23.19 10.55 -19.43
N ARG A 27 22.66 10.32 -18.23
CA ARG A 27 23.41 10.37 -16.96
C ARG A 27 23.52 8.99 -16.36
N GLU A 28 24.68 8.72 -15.76
CA GLU A 28 24.88 7.51 -14.97
C GLU A 28 24.35 7.76 -13.56
N GLU A 29 23.38 6.94 -13.15
CA GLU A 29 22.76 7.02 -11.84
C GLU A 29 23.00 5.72 -11.06
N ILE A 30 23.49 5.85 -9.84
CA ILE A 30 23.79 4.73 -8.94
C ILE A 30 22.67 4.55 -7.91
N ASN A 31 21.94 5.64 -7.62
CA ASN A 31 20.89 5.68 -6.61
C ASN A 31 19.51 5.87 -7.26
N VAL A 32 18.60 4.95 -7.00
CA VAL A 32 17.21 5.06 -7.48
C VAL A 32 16.30 5.16 -6.27
N GLN A 33 15.47 6.20 -6.25
CA GLN A 33 14.51 6.46 -5.19
C GLN A 33 13.08 6.40 -5.73
N PHE A 34 12.22 5.66 -5.04
CA PHE A 34 10.79 5.65 -5.26
C PHE A 34 10.12 6.19 -4.01
N TYR A 35 9.21 7.15 -4.17
CA TYR A 35 8.47 7.70 -3.06
C TYR A 35 7.00 7.90 -3.40
N THR A 36 6.16 7.85 -2.38
CA THR A 36 4.75 8.22 -2.50
C THR A 36 4.29 8.96 -1.26
N LYS A 37 3.38 9.92 -1.45
CA LYS A 37 2.78 10.68 -0.36
C LYS A 37 1.72 9.82 0.31
N ILE A 38 1.77 9.73 1.63
CA ILE A 38 0.85 8.92 2.43
C ILE A 38 0.08 9.83 3.37
N ASN A 39 -1.23 9.59 3.50
CA ASN A 39 -2.05 10.29 4.48
C ASN A 39 -2.28 9.43 5.72
N ARG A 40 -1.36 9.51 6.70
CA ARG A 40 -1.43 8.72 7.94
C ARG A 40 -2.68 9.00 8.78
N SER A 41 -3.24 10.22 8.74
CA SER A 41 -4.46 10.54 9.50
C SER A 41 -5.72 9.87 8.93
N LEU A 42 -5.65 9.35 7.71
CA LEU A 42 -6.71 8.54 7.09
C LEU A 42 -6.40 7.03 7.18
N GLY A 43 -5.34 6.64 7.88
CA GLY A 43 -4.96 5.25 8.06
C GLY A 43 -5.93 4.52 8.99
N PHE A 44 -6.08 3.21 8.78
CA PHE A 44 -6.91 2.33 9.59
C PHE A 44 -6.20 1.00 9.82
N HIS A 45 -6.55 0.31 10.91
CA HIS A 45 -6.01 -1.01 11.21
C HIS A 45 -6.83 -2.09 10.51
N GLY A 46 -6.16 -3.03 9.85
CA GLY A 46 -6.79 -4.16 9.17
C GLY A 46 -5.85 -5.36 9.07
N THR A 47 -6.37 -6.50 8.62
CA THR A 47 -5.61 -7.76 8.55
C THR A 47 -5.59 -8.29 7.12
N PRO A 48 -4.81 -7.68 6.21
CA PRO A 48 -4.73 -8.14 4.82
C PRO A 48 -4.05 -9.52 4.70
N HIS A 49 -3.28 -9.90 5.73
CA HIS A 49 -2.54 -11.15 5.81
C HIS A 49 -2.75 -11.85 7.16
N ARG A 50 -1.71 -11.99 7.99
CA ARG A 50 -1.75 -12.76 9.26
C ARG A 50 -1.77 -11.88 10.51
N SER A 51 -1.34 -10.63 10.40
CA SER A 51 -1.23 -9.68 11.51
C SER A 51 -2.08 -8.43 11.23
N MET A 52 -2.59 -7.83 12.30
CA MET A 52 -3.21 -6.51 12.24
C MET A 52 -2.11 -5.48 12.02
N VAL A 53 -2.23 -4.71 10.94
CA VAL A 53 -1.25 -3.72 10.51
C VAL A 53 -1.94 -2.39 10.21
N LEU A 54 -1.18 -1.29 10.27
CA LEU A 54 -1.68 0.00 9.83
C LEU A 54 -1.67 0.05 8.29
N ILE A 55 -2.85 0.17 7.71
CA ILE A 55 -3.07 0.37 6.29
C ILE A 55 -3.29 1.86 6.06
N MET A 56 -2.64 2.42 5.04
CA MET A 56 -2.70 3.84 4.76
C MET A 56 -3.05 4.10 3.30
N PRO A 57 -3.93 5.08 3.02
CA PRO A 57 -4.18 5.51 1.65
C PRO A 57 -3.08 6.44 1.14
N THR A 58 -2.83 6.34 -0.17
CA THR A 58 -2.18 7.35 -1.00
C THR A 58 -3.22 8.03 -1.89
N THR A 59 -2.79 8.86 -2.83
CA THR A 59 -3.69 9.46 -3.83
C THR A 59 -4.30 8.44 -4.80
N THR A 60 -3.64 7.30 -5.01
CA THR A 60 -4.02 6.33 -6.06
C THR A 60 -4.11 4.89 -5.56
N CYS A 61 -3.65 4.61 -4.34
CA CYS A 61 -3.57 3.26 -3.80
C CYS A 61 -4.00 3.23 -2.33
N VAL A 62 -4.40 2.05 -1.86
CA VAL A 62 -4.46 1.69 -0.44
C VAL A 62 -3.34 0.70 -0.19
N VAL A 63 -2.45 1.00 0.75
CA VAL A 63 -1.21 0.23 0.91
C VAL A 63 -0.88 -0.09 2.36
N GLN A 64 -0.18 -1.19 2.53
CA GLN A 64 0.68 -1.45 3.68
C GLN A 64 2.04 -1.89 3.14
N LEU A 65 3.10 -1.20 3.56
CA LEU A 65 4.46 -1.40 3.05
C LEU A 65 5.51 -1.59 4.17
N THR A 66 5.07 -1.63 5.43
CA THR A 66 5.98 -1.67 6.59
C THR A 66 6.40 -3.09 6.96
N GLU A 67 5.59 -4.09 6.60
CA GLU A 67 5.81 -5.50 6.91
C GLU A 67 5.68 -6.33 5.62
N TRP A 68 6.36 -7.47 5.58
CA TRP A 68 6.26 -8.41 4.47
C TRP A 68 5.24 -9.51 4.78
N PRO A 69 4.34 -9.87 3.85
CA PRO A 69 4.24 -9.36 2.49
C PRO A 69 3.52 -8.00 2.41
N PRO A 70 3.91 -7.12 1.46
CA PRO A 70 3.26 -5.84 1.27
C PRO A 70 1.86 -6.05 0.70
N PHE A 71 0.94 -5.18 1.12
CA PHE A 71 -0.41 -5.12 0.59
C PHE A 71 -0.57 -3.86 -0.26
N VAL A 72 -1.04 -4.00 -1.50
CA VAL A 72 -1.24 -2.87 -2.42
C VAL A 72 -2.51 -3.09 -3.22
N VAL A 73 -3.43 -2.13 -3.13
CA VAL A 73 -4.63 -2.02 -3.96
C VAL A 73 -4.56 -0.74 -4.75
N VAL A 74 -4.58 -0.83 -6.08
CA VAL A 74 -4.68 0.34 -6.96
C VAL A 74 -6.15 0.73 -7.08
N LEU A 75 -6.50 1.93 -6.63
CA LEU A 75 -7.89 2.39 -6.55
C LEU A 75 -8.56 2.45 -7.93
N ASP A 76 -7.81 2.80 -8.97
CA ASP A 76 -8.31 2.84 -10.35
C ASP A 76 -8.70 1.45 -10.90
N GLU A 77 -8.21 0.37 -10.30
CA GLU A 77 -8.56 -1.01 -10.66
C GLU A 77 -9.74 -1.56 -9.85
N VAL A 78 -10.23 -0.84 -8.83
CA VAL A 78 -11.35 -1.26 -7.99
C VAL A 78 -12.66 -0.84 -8.66
N GLU A 79 -13.59 -1.79 -8.79
CA GLU A 79 -14.95 -1.54 -9.25
C GLU A 79 -15.82 -1.03 -8.09
N LEU A 80 -15.82 -1.76 -6.97
CA LEU A 80 -16.50 -1.37 -5.74
C LEU A 80 -15.89 -2.02 -4.51
N VAL A 81 -16.21 -1.48 -3.33
CA VAL A 81 -15.85 -2.05 -2.03
C VAL A 81 -17.11 -2.50 -1.31
N HIS A 82 -17.14 -3.76 -0.89
CA HIS A 82 -18.23 -4.34 -0.10
C HIS A 82 -17.81 -4.49 1.36
N PHE A 83 -18.67 -4.06 2.29
CA PHE A 83 -18.42 -4.18 3.73
C PHE A 83 -19.19 -5.37 4.30
N GLU A 84 -18.48 -6.38 4.82
CA GLU A 84 -19.09 -7.57 5.41
C GLU A 84 -19.09 -7.47 6.94
N ARG A 85 -20.01 -8.20 7.57
CA ARG A 85 -20.17 -8.27 9.04
C ARG A 85 -20.42 -6.89 9.70
N VAL A 86 -21.03 -5.96 8.96
CA VAL A 86 -21.47 -4.68 9.53
C VAL A 86 -22.74 -4.92 10.36
N HIS A 87 -22.56 -5.12 11.65
CA HIS A 87 -23.64 -5.42 12.60
C HIS A 87 -23.44 -4.69 13.91
N PHE A 88 -24.53 -4.29 14.58
CA PHE A 88 -24.48 -3.45 15.78
C PHE A 88 -23.65 -4.03 16.92
N GLN A 89 -23.60 -5.36 17.06
CA GLN A 89 -22.86 -6.04 18.13
C GLN A 89 -21.37 -6.23 17.82
N LEU A 90 -20.95 -6.08 16.56
CA LEU A 90 -19.58 -6.34 16.14
C LEU A 90 -18.75 -5.06 16.18
N LYS A 91 -17.53 -5.16 16.73
CA LYS A 91 -16.57 -4.06 16.79
C LYS A 91 -15.70 -3.94 15.54
N ASN A 92 -15.70 -4.99 14.71
CA ASN A 92 -14.89 -5.10 13.49
C ASN A 92 -15.80 -5.57 12.34
N PHE A 93 -15.50 -5.11 11.14
CA PHE A 93 -16.12 -5.52 9.89
C PHE A 93 -15.01 -5.91 8.90
N ASP A 94 -15.32 -6.66 7.84
CA ASP A 94 -14.36 -6.90 6.76
C ASP A 94 -14.61 -5.92 5.60
N MET A 95 -13.54 -5.58 4.88
CA MET A 95 -13.62 -4.86 3.61
C MET A 95 -13.21 -5.78 2.47
N VAL A 96 -14.09 -5.95 1.48
CA VAL A 96 -13.85 -6.74 0.28
C VAL A 96 -13.74 -5.82 -0.93
N PHE A 97 -12.56 -5.77 -1.53
CA PHE A 97 -12.29 -5.05 -2.76
C PHE A 97 -12.62 -5.93 -3.96
N ILE A 98 -13.60 -5.50 -4.75
CA ILE A 98 -13.99 -6.14 -6.01
C ILE A 98 -13.32 -5.37 -7.14
N MET A 99 -12.49 -6.08 -7.91
CA MET A 99 -11.70 -5.51 -9.00
C MET A 99 -12.55 -5.37 -10.27
N LYS A 100 -12.24 -4.38 -11.11
CA LYS A 100 -12.84 -4.21 -12.45
C LYS A 100 -12.62 -5.42 -13.35
N ASP A 101 -11.46 -6.06 -13.20
CA ASP A 101 -11.18 -7.36 -13.81
C ASP A 101 -11.71 -8.48 -12.90
N TYR A 102 -12.91 -8.96 -13.21
CA TYR A 102 -13.58 -10.04 -12.47
C TYR A 102 -12.87 -11.41 -12.54
N SER A 103 -11.83 -11.57 -13.35
CA SER A 103 -10.99 -12.77 -13.32
C SER A 103 -9.97 -12.74 -12.16
N LYS A 104 -9.67 -11.56 -11.61
CA LYS A 104 -8.82 -11.41 -10.43
C LYS A 104 -9.58 -11.82 -9.17
N LYS A 105 -8.88 -12.46 -8.24
CA LYS A 105 -9.43 -12.74 -6.91
C LYS A 105 -9.69 -11.44 -6.16
N THR A 106 -10.80 -11.40 -5.42
CA THR A 106 -11.10 -10.30 -4.51
C THR A 106 -10.06 -10.23 -3.40
N LEU A 107 -9.82 -9.03 -2.90
CA LEU A 107 -8.92 -8.78 -1.77
C LEU A 107 -9.77 -8.47 -0.54
N ILE A 108 -9.42 -9.06 0.59
CA ILE A 108 -10.18 -8.94 1.86
C ILE A 108 -9.23 -8.40 2.92
N ILE A 109 -9.72 -7.46 3.73
CA ILE A 109 -9.00 -6.82 4.84
C ILE A 109 -9.86 -6.85 6.11
#